data_AF-A0AAJ6JKN6-F1
#
_entry.id   AF-A0AAJ6JKN6-F1
#
_cell.length_a   1.000
_cell.length_b   1.000
_cell.length_c   1.000
_cell.angle_alpha   90.00
_cell.angle_beta   90.00
_cell.angle_gamma   90.00
#
_symmetry.space_group_name_H-M   'P 1'
#
loop_
_entity.id
_entity.type
_entity.pdbx_description
1 polymer ?
#
loop_
_entity_poly.entity_id
_entity_poly.type
_entity_poly.pdbx_seq_one_letter_code
_entity_poly.pdbx_strand_id
1 'polypeptide(L)' 'MPQFDRELVALMRSALEDVMSKVPPKISNTATKAFLAECILKAAAQGHTSYNELLAAATDHLQSIMTMFS' A
#
# COMPACT_ATOMS: atom_id res chain seq x y z
N MET A 1 7.49 -15.74 -6.59
CA MET A 1 6.98 -14.35 -6.51
C MET A 1 6.62 -13.92 -7.92
N PRO A 2 5.49 -13.23 -8.13
CA PRO A 2 5.23 -12.56 -9.41
C PRO A 2 6.44 -11.71 -9.79
N GLN A 3 6.88 -11.83 -11.05
CA GLN A 3 7.94 -10.96 -11.57
C GLN A 3 7.28 -9.63 -11.93
N PHE A 4 7.58 -8.61 -11.14
CA PHE A 4 7.17 -7.24 -11.43
C PHE A 4 8.32 -6.53 -12.11
N ASP A 5 8.02 -5.79 -13.17
CA ASP A 5 8.99 -4.94 -13.82
C ASP A 5 9.45 -3.81 -12.88
N ARG A 6 10.64 -3.27 -13.12
CA ARG A 6 11.22 -2.21 -12.25
C ARG A 6 10.31 -0.99 -12.15
N GLU A 7 9.60 -0.66 -13.23
CA GLU A 7 8.66 0.45 -13.27
C GLU A 7 7.51 0.23 -12.29
N LEU A 8 6.88 -0.95 -12.32
CA LEU A 8 5.81 -1.29 -11.41
C LEU A 8 6.29 -1.32 -9.96
N VAL A 9 7.50 -1.83 -9.69
CA VAL A 9 8.10 -1.78 -8.34
C VAL A 9 8.31 -0.35 -7.86
N ALA A 10 8.72 0.56 -8.74
CA ALA A 10 8.83 1.99 -8.41
C ALA A 10 7.46 2.60 -8.09
N LEU A 11 6.44 2.30 -8.87
CA LEU A 11 5.05 2.74 -8.62
C LEU A 11 4.52 2.24 -7.28
N MET A 12 4.72 0.96 -6.96
CA MET A 12 4.33 0.37 -5.69
C MET A 12 5.01 1.05 -4.50
N ARG A 13 6.31 1.38 -4.64
CA ARG A 13 7.05 2.10 -3.59
C ARG A 13 6.51 3.52 -3.40
N SER A 14 6.30 4.26 -4.49
CA SER A 14 5.75 5.61 -4.42
C SER A 14 4.35 5.62 -3.79
N ALA A 15 3.48 4.67 -4.18
CA ALA A 15 2.15 4.53 -3.61
C ALA A 15 2.21 4.21 -2.10
N LEU A 16 3.16 3.36 -1.68
CA LEU A 16 3.39 3.04 -0.27
C LEU A 16 3.83 4.26 0.55
N GLU A 17 4.72 5.09 0.00
CA GLU A 17 5.19 6.31 0.67
C GLU A 17 4.07 7.34 0.80
N ASP A 18 3.27 7.55 -0.25
CA ASP A 18 2.13 8.46 -0.24
C ASP A 18 1.05 8.00 0.76
N VAL A 19 0.66 6.73 0.74
CA VAL A 19 -0.33 6.23 1.72
C VAL A 19 0.20 6.32 3.15
N MET A 20 1.48 6.00 3.40
CA MET A 20 2.08 6.13 4.73
C MET A 20 2.14 7.59 5.23
N SER A 21 2.24 8.57 4.32
CA SER A 21 2.17 9.99 4.69
C SER A 21 0.80 10.41 5.26
N LYS A 22 -0.26 9.65 4.92
CA LYS A 22 -1.64 9.87 5.38
C LYS A 22 -1.97 9.10 6.65
N VAL A 23 -1.13 8.13 7.04
CA VAL A 23 -1.30 7.34 8.25
C VAL A 23 -1.02 8.20 9.48
N PRO A 24 -1.93 8.25 10.48
CA PRO A 24 -1.68 8.96 11.73
C PRO A 24 -0.41 8.46 12.43
N PRO A 25 0.41 9.35 13.02
CA PRO A 25 1.67 8.97 13.67
C PRO A 25 1.53 7.90 14.76
N LYS A 26 0.37 7.85 15.44
CA LYS A 26 0.06 6.85 16.48
C LYS A 26 0.11 5.41 15.98
N ILE A 27 -0.23 5.19 14.71
CA ILE A 27 -0.27 3.86 14.07
C ILE A 27 0.72 3.76 12.91
N SER A 28 1.54 4.79 12.66
CA SER A 28 2.58 4.80 11.62
C SER A 28 3.81 4.02 12.07
N ASN A 29 3.65 2.69 12.14
CA ASN A 29 4.69 1.76 12.56
C ASN A 29 5.06 0.80 11.41
N THR A 30 6.10 -0.01 11.64
CA THR A 30 6.58 -1.00 10.65
C THR A 30 5.50 -2.02 10.26
N ALA A 31 4.61 -2.40 11.18
CA ALA A 31 3.54 -3.35 10.90
C ALA A 31 2.50 -2.75 9.94
N THR A 32 2.08 -1.51 10.16
CA THR A 32 1.20 -0.77 9.24
C THR A 32 1.83 -0.62 7.86
N LYS A 33 3.13 -0.29 7.81
CA LYS A 33 3.87 -0.21 6.54
C LYS A 33 3.90 -1.54 5.80
N ALA A 34 4.15 -2.64 6.51
CA ALA A 34 4.18 -3.98 5.91
C ALA A 34 2.80 -4.40 5.40
N PHE A 35 1.74 -4.13 6.16
CA PHE A 35 0.37 -4.41 5.76
C PHE A 35 -0.04 -3.63 4.50
N LEU A 36 0.26 -2.32 4.45
CA LEU A 36 -0.02 -1.50 3.27
C LEU A 36 0.78 -1.96 2.05
N ALA A 37 2.05 -2.34 2.24
CA ALA A 37 2.85 -2.92 1.17
C ALA A 37 2.25 -4.24 0.65
N GLU A 38 1.72 -5.09 1.53
CA GLU A 38 1.02 -6.32 1.16
C GLU A 38 -0.25 -6.04 0.34
N CYS A 39 -1.08 -5.06 0.75
CA CYS A 39 -2.25 -4.63 -0.01
C CYS A 39 -1.89 -4.18 -1.43
N ILE A 40 -0.82 -3.37 -1.55
CA ILE A 40 -0.31 -2.90 -2.84
C ILE A 40 0.19 -4.07 -3.70
N LEU A 41 0.94 -5.01 -3.12
CA LEU A 41 1.44 -6.19 -3.82
C LEU A 41 0.30 -7.12 -4.28
N LYS A 42 -0.75 -7.26 -3.48
CA LYS A 42 -1.95 -8.03 -3.86
C LYS A 42 -2.69 -7.37 -5.01
N ALA A 43 -2.88 -6.05 -4.97
CA ALA A 43 -3.48 -5.30 -6.07
C ALA A 43 -2.66 -5.44 -7.36
N ALA A 44 -1.33 -5.31 -7.27
CA ALA A 44 -0.43 -5.54 -8.40
C ALA A 44 -0.53 -6.97 -8.96
N ALA A 45 -0.63 -7.97 -8.08
CA ALA A 45 -0.82 -9.37 -8.48
C ALA A 45 -2.20 -9.64 -9.13
N GLN A 46 -3.20 -8.80 -8.86
CA GLN A 46 -4.52 -8.83 -9.50
C GLN A 46 -4.56 -8.08 -10.85
N GLY A 47 -3.44 -7.48 -11.27
CA GLY A 47 -3.32 -6.77 -12.55
C GLY A 47 -3.44 -5.25 -12.46
N HIS A 48 -3.55 -4.68 -11.25
CA HIS A 48 -3.52 -3.23 -11.09
C HIS A 48 -2.09 -2.73 -11.26
N THR A 49 -1.82 -2.01 -12.34
CA THR A 49 -0.47 -1.52 -12.64
C THR A 49 -0.35 -0.01 -12.54
N SER A 50 -1.46 0.70 -12.38
CA SER A 50 -1.47 2.15 -12.30
C SER A 50 -1.23 2.65 -10.88
N TYR A 51 -0.48 3.74 -10.74
CA TYR A 51 -0.26 4.43 -9.46
C TYR A 51 -1.56 4.64 -8.67
N ASN A 52 -2.58 5.19 -9.34
CA ASN A 52 -3.86 5.51 -8.73
C ASN A 52 -4.60 4.26 -8.22
N GLU A 53 -4.52 3.14 -8.95
CA GLU A 53 -5.17 1.89 -8.57
C GLU A 53 -4.48 1.25 -7.36
N LEU A 54 -3.15 1.28 -7.33
CA LEU A 54 -2.34 0.79 -6.21
C LEU A 54 -2.57 1.65 -4.96
N LEU A 55 -2.59 2.97 -5.11
CA LEU A 55 -2.85 3.91 -4.02
C LEU A 55 -4.28 3.78 -3.49
N ALA A 56 -5.26 3.63 -4.38
CA ALA A 56 -6.66 3.42 -3.99
C ALA A 56 -6.82 2.12 -3.20
N ALA A 57 -6.24 1.01 -3.67
CA ALA A 57 -6.28 -0.27 -2.97
C ALA A 57 -5.67 -0.19 -1.56
N ALA A 58 -4.55 0.51 -1.40
CA ALA A 58 -3.95 0.72 -0.09
C ALA A 58 -4.80 1.64 0.82
N THR A 59 -5.42 2.67 0.24
CA THR A 59 -6.22 3.66 0.96
C THR A 59 -7.55 3.09 1.44
N ASP A 60 -8.19 2.22 0.65
CA ASP A 60 -9.43 1.53 1.02
C ASP A 60 -9.22 0.67 2.28
N HIS A 61 -8.10 -0.03 2.33
CA HIS A 61 -7.70 -0.81 3.50
C HIS A 61 -7.25 0.03 4.69
N LEU A 62 -6.88 1.30 4.49
CA LEU A 62 -6.40 2.21 5.53
C LEU A 62 -7.47 2.44 6.61
N GLN A 63 -8.75 2.52 6.23
CA GLN A 63 -9.85 2.60 7.20
C GLN A 63 -9.94 1.33 8.08
N SER A 64 -9.71 0.14 7.52
CA SER A 64 -9.67 -1.11 8.29
C SER A 64 -8.47 -1.15 9.25
N ILE A 65 -7.32 -0.60 8.85
CA ILE A 65 -6.15 -0.51 9.73
C ILE A 65 -6.44 0.45 10.89
N MET A 66 -7.07 1.59 10.60
CA MET A 66 -7.42 2.57 11.64
C MET A 66 -8.36 1.99 12.70
N THR A 67 -9.25 1.06 12.35
CA THR A 67 -10.13 0.37 13.30
C THR A 67 -9.50 -0.84 13.98
N MET A 68 -8.54 -1.52 13.33
CA MET A 68 -7.82 -2.65 13.95
C MET A 68 -6.75 -2.22 14.96
N PHE A 69 -6.13 -1.05 14.75
CA PHE A 69 -5.03 -0.55 15.58
C PHE A 69 -5.43 0.62 16.49
N SER A 70 -6.73 0.92 16.62
CA SER A 70 -7.31 1.88 17.57
C SER A 70 -7.47 1.35 18.98
#